data_AF-A0A920J370-F1
#
_entry.id   AF-A0A920J370-F1
#
_cell.length_a   1.000
_cell.length_b   1.000
_cell.length_c   1.000
_cell.angle_alpha   90.00
_cell.angle_beta   90.00
_cell.angle_gamma   90.00
#
_symmetry.space_group_name_H-M   'P 1'
#
loop_
_entity.id
_entity.type
_entity.pdbx_description
1 polymer ?
#
loop_
_entity_poly.entity_id
_entity_poly.type
_entity_poly.pdbx_seq_one_letter_code
_entity_poly.pdbx_strand_id
1 'polypeptide(L)'
;MIKAGVAGIHIEDQVSQKRCGHRPNKELVTKQEMCDRIKAASDAKTDENFVLMARTDSLADEGLELAIERSIAYKEAGADAIFAEAAGDLEQYMTFKKEVGLPLLANITEFGKTPIYNKKELLDSGVDMILYPLSAFRAMSKAAEEVYNEIINSGSQQGVIEKMQTRDELYEVLDYHSFEKKLDELFKQ
;
A
#
# COMPACT_ATOMS: atom_id res chain seq x y z
N MET A 1 9.18 -13.58 -2.80
CA MET A 1 8.45 -12.50 -3.49
C MET A 1 8.86 -12.40 -4.95
N ILE A 2 10.14 -12.21 -5.28
CA ILE A 2 10.62 -12.15 -6.68
C ILE A 2 10.11 -13.35 -7.51
N LYS A 3 10.38 -14.59 -7.07
CA LYS A 3 9.90 -15.80 -7.76
C LYS A 3 8.37 -15.88 -7.95
N ALA A 4 7.60 -15.17 -7.13
CA ALA A 4 6.14 -15.11 -7.22
C ALA A 4 5.63 -13.99 -8.16
N GLY A 5 6.53 -13.26 -8.84
CA GLY A 5 6.19 -12.19 -9.79
C GLY A 5 5.89 -10.84 -9.13
N VAL A 6 6.23 -10.65 -7.85
CA VAL A 6 6.07 -9.36 -7.16
C VAL A 6 7.14 -8.37 -7.62
N ALA A 7 6.75 -7.14 -7.96
CA ALA A 7 7.66 -6.10 -8.47
C ALA A 7 8.51 -5.40 -7.37
N GLY A 8 8.04 -5.42 -6.12
CA GLY A 8 8.76 -4.84 -5.00
C GLY A 8 8.08 -5.11 -3.66
N ILE A 9 8.77 -4.81 -2.58
CA ILE A 9 8.26 -4.91 -1.21
C ILE A 9 8.64 -3.68 -0.42
N HIS A 10 7.94 -3.44 0.69
CA HIS A 10 8.44 -2.57 1.75
C HIS A 10 8.70 -3.37 3.03
N ILE A 11 9.74 -3.01 3.77
CA ILE A 11 10.08 -3.55 5.09
C ILE A 11 10.04 -2.39 6.08
N GLU A 12 9.52 -2.63 7.30
CA GLU A 12 9.31 -1.60 8.31
C GLU A 12 10.22 -1.73 9.53
N ASP A 13 10.44 -0.60 10.22
CA ASP A 13 11.30 -0.46 11.39
C ASP A 13 10.58 -0.74 12.73
N GLN A 14 9.39 -1.34 12.70
CA GLN A 14 8.72 -1.79 13.91
C GLN A 14 9.36 -3.07 14.48
N VAL A 15 9.19 -3.26 15.79
CA VAL A 15 9.42 -4.56 16.45
C VAL A 15 8.51 -5.64 15.85
N SER A 16 8.88 -6.91 15.98
CA SER A 16 8.15 -8.03 15.35
C SER A 16 6.66 -8.11 15.73
N GLN A 17 6.28 -7.67 16.95
CA GLN A 17 4.88 -7.50 17.35
C GLN A 17 4.31 -6.18 16.80
N LYS A 18 4.26 -6.08 15.47
CA LYS A 18 3.87 -4.86 14.76
C LYS A 18 2.43 -4.42 15.02
N ARG A 19 2.21 -3.11 14.91
CA ARG A 19 0.90 -2.46 14.94
C ARG A 19 0.68 -1.66 13.66
N CYS A 20 -0.59 -1.37 13.37
CA CYS A 20 -0.92 -0.45 12.28
C CYS A 20 -0.30 0.93 12.55
N GLY A 21 0.34 1.54 11.54
CA GLY A 21 1.06 2.81 11.65
C GLY A 21 0.23 4.01 12.16
N HIS A 22 -1.10 3.92 12.08
CA HIS A 22 -2.03 4.94 12.61
C HIS A 22 -2.52 4.69 14.04
N ARG A 23 -2.07 3.62 14.73
CA ARG A 23 -2.42 3.31 16.14
C ARG A 23 -1.32 3.79 17.12
N PRO A 24 -1.66 4.09 18.39
CA PRO A 24 -0.68 4.52 19.40
C PRO A 24 0.20 3.37 19.93
N ASN A 25 1.30 3.74 20.59
CA ASN A 25 2.29 2.86 21.24
C ASN A 25 2.94 1.89 20.25
N LYS A 26 3.49 2.44 19.16
CA LYS A 26 4.36 1.69 18.25
C LYS A 26 5.74 1.62 18.88
N GLU A 27 6.39 0.48 18.73
CA GLU A 27 7.77 0.29 19.18
C GLU A 27 8.62 0.06 17.95
N LEU A 28 9.68 0.83 17.84
CA LEU A 28 10.62 0.77 16.73
C LEU A 28 11.88 0.04 17.17
N VAL A 29 12.47 -0.67 16.24
CA VAL A 29 13.82 -1.19 16.43
C VAL A 29 14.83 -0.06 16.30
N THR A 30 16.05 -0.35 16.75
CA THR A 30 17.16 0.58 16.58
C THR A 30 17.40 0.86 15.09
N LYS A 31 17.94 2.05 14.79
CA LYS A 31 18.34 2.41 13.42
C LYS A 31 19.25 1.35 12.80
N GLN A 32 20.22 0.85 13.56
CA GLN A 32 21.14 -0.19 13.11
C GLN A 32 20.44 -1.49 12.76
N GLU A 33 19.53 -1.98 13.61
CA GLU A 33 18.80 -3.22 13.34
C GLU A 33 17.98 -3.12 12.04
N MET A 34 17.33 -1.97 11.80
CA MET A 34 16.62 -1.77 10.54
C MET A 34 17.57 -1.69 9.33
N CYS A 35 18.74 -1.05 9.47
CA CYS A 35 19.76 -1.08 8.43
C CYS A 35 20.22 -2.52 8.12
N ASP A 36 20.38 -3.37 9.14
CA ASP A 36 20.74 -4.78 8.94
C ASP A 36 19.64 -5.54 8.17
N ARG A 37 18.36 -5.27 8.46
CA ARG A 37 17.22 -5.84 7.71
C ARG A 37 17.23 -5.39 6.24
N ILE A 38 17.43 -4.10 5.98
CA ILE A 38 17.49 -3.55 4.63
C ILE A 38 18.68 -4.12 3.88
N LYS A 39 19.85 -4.17 4.50
CA LYS A 39 21.07 -4.70 3.88
C LYS A 39 20.90 -6.18 3.50
N ALA A 40 20.37 -6.99 4.41
CA ALA A 40 20.08 -8.40 4.14
C ALA A 40 19.07 -8.58 2.99
N ALA A 41 18.03 -7.75 2.94
CA ALA A 41 17.04 -7.79 1.86
C ALA A 41 17.63 -7.32 0.51
N SER A 42 18.48 -6.30 0.53
CA SER A 42 19.18 -5.77 -0.65
C SER A 42 20.14 -6.81 -1.23
N ASP A 43 20.96 -7.44 -0.38
CA ASP A 43 21.91 -8.49 -0.79
C ASP A 43 21.21 -9.76 -1.33
N ALA A 44 19.95 -9.99 -0.93
CA ALA A 44 19.14 -11.12 -1.39
C ALA A 44 18.40 -10.88 -2.72
N LYS A 45 18.47 -9.66 -3.30
CA LYS A 45 17.82 -9.35 -4.58
C LYS A 45 18.43 -10.20 -5.69
N THR A 46 17.59 -11.00 -6.35
CA THR A 46 17.98 -11.78 -7.54
C THR A 46 17.54 -11.11 -8.86
N ASP A 47 16.91 -9.94 -8.77
CA ASP A 47 16.48 -9.10 -9.89
C ASP A 47 16.80 -7.65 -9.55
N GLU A 48 17.58 -6.99 -10.42
CA GLU A 48 18.01 -5.60 -10.23
C GLU A 48 16.84 -4.61 -10.29
N ASN A 49 15.74 -4.96 -10.99
CA ASN A 49 14.55 -4.12 -11.10
C ASN A 49 13.58 -4.29 -9.92
N PHE A 50 13.83 -5.25 -9.02
CA PHE A 50 12.97 -5.46 -7.87
C PHE A 50 13.16 -4.32 -6.85
N VAL A 51 12.08 -3.63 -6.50
CA VAL A 51 12.14 -2.45 -5.61
C VAL A 51 12.12 -2.88 -4.14
N LEU A 52 13.14 -2.49 -3.38
CA LEU A 52 13.17 -2.58 -1.93
C LEU A 52 12.87 -1.22 -1.30
N MET A 53 11.69 -1.06 -0.73
CA MET A 53 11.28 0.17 -0.05
C MET A 53 11.49 0.05 1.47
N ALA A 54 12.08 1.07 2.09
CA ALA A 54 12.11 1.17 3.55
C ALA A 54 10.88 1.95 4.03
N ARG A 55 10.09 1.36 4.91
CA ARG A 55 9.01 2.02 5.62
C ARG A 55 9.51 2.44 7.00
N THR A 56 9.29 3.69 7.37
CA THR A 56 9.56 4.16 8.74
C THR A 56 8.27 4.65 9.39
N ASP A 57 8.05 4.19 10.61
CA ASP A 57 6.92 4.57 11.45
C ASP A 57 7.28 5.67 12.48
N SER A 58 8.51 6.17 12.44
CA SER A 58 9.09 7.07 13.44
C SER A 58 8.59 8.51 13.39
N LEU A 59 8.04 8.97 12.27
CA LEU A 59 7.65 10.37 12.10
C LEU A 59 6.67 10.85 13.18
N ALA A 60 5.73 10.00 13.59
CA ALA A 60 4.73 10.35 14.59
C ALA A 60 5.25 10.37 16.04
N ASP A 61 6.28 9.58 16.35
CA ASP A 61 6.74 9.32 17.72
C ASP A 61 8.10 9.99 18.02
N GLU A 62 9.00 10.04 17.03
CA GLU A 62 10.35 10.61 17.12
C GLU A 62 10.49 11.97 16.40
N GLY A 63 9.56 12.31 15.51
CA GLY A 63 9.55 13.57 14.75
C GLY A 63 10.31 13.53 13.42
N LEU A 64 10.21 14.63 12.66
CA LEU A 64 10.67 14.72 11.27
C LEU A 64 12.19 14.51 11.12
N GLU A 65 12.99 15.18 11.95
CA GLU A 65 14.46 15.13 11.84
C GLU A 65 14.99 13.70 12.04
N LEU A 66 14.52 13.00 13.07
CA LEU A 66 14.93 11.61 13.35
C LEU A 66 14.40 10.63 12.28
N ALA A 67 13.21 10.86 11.73
CA ALA A 67 12.68 10.07 10.63
C ALA A 67 13.50 10.23 9.33
N ILE A 68 13.98 11.45 9.05
CA ILE A 68 14.91 11.73 7.94
C ILE A 68 16.25 11.04 8.20
N GLU A 69 16.82 11.17 9.41
CA GLU A 69 18.10 10.53 9.76
C GLU A 69 18.04 9.00 9.57
N ARG A 70 16.96 8.36 10.04
CA ARG A 70 16.69 6.93 9.81
C ARG A 70 16.62 6.62 8.32
N SER A 71 15.86 7.39 7.55
CA SER A 71 15.65 7.13 6.12
C SER A 71 16.90 7.33 5.28
N ILE A 72 17.79 8.27 5.63
CA ILE A 72 19.12 8.41 5.02
C ILE A 72 19.96 7.16 5.30
N ALA A 73 19.96 6.66 6.55
CA ALA A 73 20.68 5.43 6.86
C ALA A 73 20.09 4.21 6.11
N TYR A 74 18.76 4.15 5.92
CA TYR A 74 18.12 3.08 5.16
C TYR A 74 18.47 3.15 3.66
N LYS A 75 18.58 4.35 3.10
CA LYS A 75 19.11 4.58 1.75
C LYS A 75 20.54 4.05 1.63
N GLU A 76 21.42 4.39 2.58
CA GLU A 76 22.81 3.91 2.59
C GLU A 76 22.90 2.39 2.74
N ALA A 77 21.96 1.77 3.47
CA ALA A 77 21.86 0.32 3.59
C ALA A 77 21.33 -0.39 2.34
N GLY A 78 20.82 0.34 1.34
CA GLY A 78 20.39 -0.19 0.05
C GLY A 78 18.87 -0.16 -0.20
N ALA A 79 18.12 0.72 0.47
CA ALA A 79 16.72 0.99 0.11
C ALA A 79 16.63 1.80 -1.19
N ASP A 80 15.72 1.39 -2.07
CA ASP A 80 15.44 2.02 -3.36
C ASP A 80 14.38 3.13 -3.29
N ALA A 81 13.52 3.09 -2.26
CA ALA A 81 12.44 4.05 -2.04
C ALA A 81 12.09 4.15 -0.55
N ILE A 82 11.38 5.21 -0.16
CA ILE A 82 10.92 5.44 1.21
C ILE A 82 9.40 5.50 1.28
N PHE A 83 8.84 4.86 2.30
CA PHE A 83 7.49 5.06 2.78
C PHE A 83 7.56 5.72 4.16
N ALA A 84 7.36 7.04 4.18
CA ALA A 84 7.22 7.80 5.42
C ALA A 84 5.78 7.69 5.94
N GLU A 85 5.55 6.91 6.99
CA GLU A 85 4.20 6.72 7.53
C GLU A 85 3.77 7.91 8.38
N ALA A 86 2.47 8.23 8.33
CA ALA A 86 1.83 9.22 9.17
C ALA A 86 2.39 10.66 9.09
N ALA A 87 2.83 11.11 7.91
CA ALA A 87 3.08 12.53 7.67
C ALA A 87 1.80 13.34 7.91
N GLY A 88 1.93 14.40 8.71
CA GLY A 88 0.83 15.25 9.18
C GLY A 88 0.50 16.40 8.24
N ASP A 89 1.46 16.85 7.42
CA ASP A 89 1.28 17.92 6.44
C ASP A 89 2.13 17.74 5.17
N LEU A 90 1.88 18.58 4.16
CA LEU A 90 2.59 18.55 2.87
C LEU A 90 4.04 19.07 2.97
N GLU A 91 4.36 19.90 3.96
CA GLU A 91 5.71 20.45 4.14
C GLU A 91 6.69 19.40 4.66
N GLN A 92 6.20 18.48 5.49
CA GLN A 92 6.94 17.29 5.88
C GLN A 92 7.34 16.45 4.67
N TYR A 93 6.44 16.20 3.71
CA TYR A 93 6.77 15.49 2.48
C TYR A 93 7.83 16.22 1.65
N MET A 94 7.72 17.55 1.49
CA MET A 94 8.70 18.36 0.77
C MET A 94 10.09 18.26 1.40
N THR A 95 10.15 18.37 2.73
CA THR A 95 11.40 18.27 3.49
C THR A 95 11.98 16.85 3.38
N PHE A 96 11.15 15.82 3.54
CA PHE A 96 11.57 14.43 3.37
C PHE A 96 12.18 14.17 1.99
N LYS A 97 11.49 14.62 0.94
CA LYS A 97 11.94 14.44 -0.44
C LYS A 97 13.28 15.12 -0.68
N LYS A 98 13.42 16.37 -0.21
CA LYS A 98 14.63 17.17 -0.35
C LYS A 98 15.83 16.53 0.35
N GLU A 99 15.67 16.11 1.60
CA GLU A 99 16.80 15.64 2.43
C GLU A 99 17.17 14.18 2.13
N VAL A 100 16.20 13.29 1.85
CA VAL A 100 16.49 11.87 1.59
C VAL A 100 16.84 11.61 0.12
N GLY A 101 16.17 12.29 -0.81
CA GLY A 101 16.44 12.21 -2.25
C GLY A 101 16.09 10.85 -2.91
N LEU A 102 15.25 10.03 -2.29
CA LEU A 102 14.69 8.82 -2.89
C LEU A 102 13.23 9.03 -3.34
N PRO A 103 12.67 8.14 -4.17
CA PRO A 103 11.23 8.07 -4.39
C PRO A 103 10.46 7.93 -3.07
N LEU A 104 9.41 8.72 -2.90
CA LEU A 104 8.63 8.82 -1.68
C LEU A 104 7.19 8.38 -1.93
N LEU A 105 6.71 7.48 -1.08
CA LEU A 105 5.32 7.01 -1.06
C LEU A 105 4.53 7.72 0.04
N ALA A 106 3.39 8.29 -0.32
CA ALA A 106 2.37 8.77 0.60
C ALA A 106 1.26 7.73 0.76
N ASN A 107 0.97 7.36 2.00
CA ASN A 107 -0.12 6.45 2.34
C ASN A 107 -1.40 7.25 2.66
N ILE A 108 -2.34 7.27 1.73
CA ILE A 108 -3.61 7.98 1.84
C ILE A 108 -4.71 6.98 2.20
N THR A 109 -4.63 6.45 3.42
CA THR A 109 -5.68 5.60 4.00
C THR A 109 -6.74 6.43 4.71
N GLU A 110 -7.99 5.97 4.66
CA GLU A 110 -9.10 6.58 5.37
C GLU A 110 -9.05 6.27 6.87
N PHE A 111 -9.70 7.12 7.66
CA PHE A 111 -9.86 6.96 9.12
C PHE A 111 -8.54 6.89 9.89
N GLY A 112 -7.47 7.46 9.32
CA GLY A 112 -6.15 7.59 9.91
C GLY A 112 -5.88 9.00 10.44
N LYS A 113 -4.59 9.29 10.66
CA LYS A 113 -4.10 10.61 11.10
C LYS A 113 -3.80 11.56 9.94
N THR A 114 -3.39 11.01 8.80
CA THR A 114 -3.00 11.79 7.62
C THR A 114 -4.23 12.36 6.92
N PRO A 115 -4.26 13.67 6.60
CA PRO A 115 -5.33 14.26 5.79
C PRO A 115 -5.45 13.59 4.42
N ILE A 116 -6.66 13.56 3.86
CA ILE A 116 -6.91 12.97 2.53
C ILE A 116 -6.52 13.99 1.45
N TYR A 117 -5.22 14.01 1.13
CA TYR A 117 -4.68 14.85 0.05
C TYR A 117 -5.02 14.27 -1.32
N ASN A 118 -5.24 15.15 -2.29
CA ASN A 118 -5.43 14.77 -3.68
C ASN A 118 -4.08 14.60 -4.41
N LYS A 119 -4.15 14.03 -5.62
CA LYS A 119 -2.98 13.77 -6.45
C LYS A 119 -2.13 15.03 -6.72
N LYS A 120 -2.76 16.18 -6.95
CA LYS A 120 -2.05 17.43 -7.25
C LYS A 120 -1.28 17.92 -6.04
N GLU A 121 -1.92 17.95 -4.87
CA GLU A 121 -1.28 18.36 -3.61
C GLU A 121 -0.05 17.52 -3.28
N LEU A 122 -0.14 16.20 -3.48
CA LEU A 122 0.97 15.28 -3.24
C LEU A 122 2.09 15.41 -4.29
N LEU A 123 1.73 15.60 -5.56
CA LEU A 123 2.72 15.84 -6.61
C LEU A 123 3.50 17.13 -6.35
N ASP A 124 2.80 18.21 -6.00
CA ASP A 124 3.39 19.51 -5.70
C ASP A 124 4.28 19.47 -4.45
N SER A 125 4.05 18.52 -3.53
CA SER A 125 4.88 18.30 -2.35
C SER A 125 6.07 17.34 -2.57
N GLY A 126 6.26 16.85 -3.79
CA GLY A 126 7.40 15.99 -4.14
C GLY A 126 7.20 14.50 -3.89
N VAL A 127 5.96 14.05 -3.64
CA VAL A 127 5.61 12.63 -3.53
C VAL A 127 5.59 11.98 -4.91
N ASP A 128 6.19 10.79 -5.03
CA ASP A 128 6.30 10.05 -6.29
C ASP A 128 5.23 8.96 -6.42
N MET A 129 4.73 8.43 -5.29
CA MET A 129 3.77 7.32 -5.25
C MET A 129 2.66 7.60 -4.25
N ILE A 130 1.42 7.29 -4.63
CA ILE A 130 0.24 7.40 -3.77
C ILE A 130 -0.33 6.00 -3.54
N LEU A 131 -0.44 5.60 -2.28
CA LEU A 131 -1.04 4.33 -1.88
C LEU A 131 -2.45 4.56 -1.33
N TYR A 132 -3.42 3.86 -1.92
CA TYR A 132 -4.79 3.74 -1.43
C TYR A 132 -5.01 2.31 -0.93
N PRO A 133 -4.52 1.95 0.28
CA PRO A 133 -4.25 0.56 0.62
C PRO A 133 -5.53 -0.28 0.80
N LEU A 134 -6.63 0.34 1.23
CA LEU A 134 -7.84 -0.37 1.65
C LEU A 134 -9.14 0.25 1.13
N SER A 135 -9.09 1.31 0.31
CA SER A 135 -10.27 2.08 -0.11
C SER A 135 -11.35 1.19 -0.76
N ALA A 136 -10.95 0.40 -1.76
CA ALA A 136 -11.84 -0.55 -2.44
C ALA A 136 -12.34 -1.65 -1.49
N PHE A 137 -11.46 -2.17 -0.63
CA PHE A 137 -11.79 -3.20 0.36
C PHE A 137 -12.86 -2.72 1.36
N ARG A 138 -12.77 -1.46 1.81
CA ARG A 138 -13.76 -0.85 2.71
C ARG A 138 -15.11 -0.70 2.01
N ALA A 139 -15.10 -0.22 0.77
CA ALA A 139 -16.32 -0.05 -0.02
C ALA A 139 -17.02 -1.40 -0.28
N MET A 140 -16.28 -2.41 -0.73
CA MET A 140 -16.86 -3.73 -1.00
C MET A 140 -17.39 -4.40 0.28
N SER A 141 -16.70 -4.21 1.41
CA SER A 141 -17.13 -4.78 2.70
C SER A 141 -18.47 -4.18 3.16
N LYS A 142 -18.64 -2.85 2.98
CA LYS A 142 -19.91 -2.17 3.30
C LYS A 142 -21.05 -2.58 2.36
N ALA A 143 -20.77 -2.76 1.07
CA ALA A 143 -21.76 -3.26 0.11
C ALA A 143 -22.18 -4.71 0.43
N ALA A 144 -21.23 -5.56 0.78
CA ALA A 144 -21.53 -6.93 1.20
C ALA A 144 -22.39 -6.98 2.48
N GLU A 145 -22.06 -6.15 3.48
CA GLU A 145 -22.87 -5.99 4.70
C GLU A 145 -24.31 -5.56 4.39
N GLU A 146 -24.49 -4.61 3.47
CA GLU A 146 -25.82 -4.18 3.03
C GLU A 146 -26.63 -5.32 2.40
N VAL A 147 -26.01 -6.15 1.55
CA VAL A 147 -26.67 -7.32 0.94
C VAL A 147 -27.08 -8.33 2.00
N TYR A 148 -26.21 -8.64 2.97
CA TYR A 148 -26.55 -9.56 4.05
C TYR A 148 -27.71 -9.03 4.92
N ASN A 149 -27.71 -7.73 5.20
CA ASN A 149 -28.77 -7.08 5.98
C ASN A 149 -30.10 -7.06 5.23
N GLU A 150 -30.10 -6.87 3.91
CA GLU A 150 -31.34 -6.95 3.11
C GLU A 150 -31.91 -8.37 3.16
N ILE A 151 -31.09 -9.39 2.86
CA ILE A 151 -31.53 -10.79 2.82
C ILE A 151 -32.10 -11.24 4.17
N ILE A 152 -31.45 -10.90 5.29
CA ILE A 152 -31.93 -11.35 6.62
C ILE A 152 -33.23 -10.66 7.04
N ASN A 153 -33.46 -9.41 6.62
CA ASN A 153 -34.62 -8.61 7.05
C ASN A 153 -35.84 -8.78 6.13
N SER A 154 -35.65 -8.88 4.81
CA SER A 154 -36.75 -9.00 3.85
C SER A 154 -36.98 -10.43 3.35
N GLY A 155 -36.05 -11.35 3.65
CA GLY A 155 -36.08 -12.72 3.12
C GLY A 155 -35.72 -12.81 1.64
N SER A 156 -35.17 -11.75 1.04
CA SER A 156 -34.85 -11.64 -0.39
C SER A 156 -33.75 -10.60 -0.63
N GLN A 157 -33.04 -10.66 -1.76
CA GLN A 157 -32.09 -9.62 -2.18
C GLN A 157 -32.69 -8.56 -3.13
N GLN A 158 -34.01 -8.61 -3.40
CA GLN A 158 -34.66 -7.78 -4.43
C GLN A 158 -34.37 -6.27 -4.26
N GLY A 159 -34.34 -5.76 -3.02
CA GLY A 159 -34.11 -4.34 -2.74
C GLY A 159 -32.70 -3.82 -3.07
N VAL A 160 -31.74 -4.71 -3.34
CA VAL A 160 -30.32 -4.37 -3.53
C VAL A 160 -29.74 -4.86 -4.86
N ILE A 161 -30.55 -5.43 -5.77
CA ILE A 161 -30.08 -5.93 -7.07
C ILE A 161 -29.36 -4.84 -7.88
N GLU A 162 -29.92 -3.63 -7.91
CA GLU A 162 -29.35 -2.48 -8.66
C GLU A 162 -27.98 -2.02 -8.14
N LYS A 163 -27.52 -2.54 -7.00
CA LYS A 163 -26.21 -2.24 -6.41
C LYS A 163 -25.14 -3.29 -6.74
N MET A 164 -25.52 -4.40 -7.36
CA MET A 164 -24.63 -5.51 -7.66
C MET A 164 -23.95 -5.33 -9.01
N GLN A 165 -22.71 -5.83 -9.11
CA GLN A 165 -22.11 -6.10 -10.41
C GLN A 165 -22.96 -7.13 -11.16
N THR A 166 -23.32 -6.82 -12.40
CA THR A 166 -24.06 -7.72 -13.28
C THR A 166 -23.19 -8.91 -13.71
N ARG A 167 -23.84 -9.94 -14.25
CA ARG A 167 -23.13 -11.12 -14.77
C ARG A 167 -22.25 -10.75 -15.97
N ASP A 168 -22.74 -9.88 -16.84
CA ASP A 168 -22.02 -9.48 -18.04
C ASP A 168 -20.78 -8.64 -17.68
N GLU A 169 -20.90 -7.70 -16.74
CA GLU A 169 -19.75 -6.96 -16.21
C GLU A 169 -18.72 -7.89 -15.56
N LEU A 170 -19.15 -8.95 -14.86
CA LEU A 170 -18.24 -9.94 -14.30
C LEU A 170 -17.50 -10.72 -15.41
N TYR A 171 -18.17 -11.08 -16.49
CA TYR A 171 -17.56 -11.78 -17.62
C TYR A 171 -16.53 -10.93 -18.35
N GLU A 172 -16.81 -9.64 -18.51
CA GLU A 172 -15.83 -8.69 -19.05
C GLU A 172 -14.58 -8.61 -18.16
N VAL A 173 -14.74 -8.52 -16.84
CA VAL A 173 -13.62 -8.47 -15.89
C VAL A 173 -12.78 -9.75 -15.91
N LEU A 174 -13.42 -10.92 -16.08
CA LEU A 174 -12.74 -12.23 -16.09
C LEU A 174 -12.19 -12.63 -17.47
N ASP A 175 -12.39 -11.81 -18.50
CA ASP A 175 -12.08 -12.15 -19.90
C ASP A 175 -12.71 -13.49 -20.32
N TYR A 176 -13.94 -13.76 -19.85
CA TYR A 176 -14.58 -15.07 -19.91
C TYR A 176 -14.73 -15.60 -21.35
N HIS A 177 -15.18 -14.75 -22.27
CA HIS A 177 -15.44 -15.13 -23.66
C HIS A 177 -14.16 -15.49 -24.43
N SER A 178 -13.00 -14.95 -24.05
CA SER A 178 -11.73 -15.32 -24.68
C SER A 178 -11.34 -16.76 -24.36
N PHE A 179 -11.62 -17.22 -23.14
CA PHE A 179 -11.40 -18.62 -22.77
C PHE A 179 -12.36 -19.56 -23.49
N GLU A 180 -13.64 -19.21 -23.54
CA GLU A 180 -14.68 -19.97 -24.25
C GLU A 180 -14.33 -20.15 -25.73
N LYS A 181 -14.00 -19.05 -26.41
CA LYS A 181 -13.58 -19.07 -27.82
C LYS A 181 -12.34 -19.94 -28.05
N LYS A 182 -11.36 -19.88 -27.14
CA LYS A 182 -10.13 -20.67 -27.26
C LYS A 182 -10.40 -22.17 -27.10
N LEU A 183 -11.33 -22.57 -26.24
CA LEU A 183 -11.77 -23.96 -26.14
C LEU A 183 -12.43 -24.42 -27.44
N ASP A 184 -13.34 -23.62 -27.99
CA ASP A 184 -14.01 -23.94 -29.26
C ASP A 184 -13.02 -24.09 -30.42
N GLU A 185 -12.01 -23.23 -30.51
CA GLU A 185 -10.96 -23.33 -31.53
C GLU A 185 -10.09 -24.58 -31.37
N LEU A 186 -9.77 -24.98 -30.14
CA LEU A 186 -8.92 -26.14 -29.84
C LEU A 186 -9.63 -27.47 -30.05
N PHE A 187 -10.95 -27.52 -29.86
CA PHE A 187 -11.74 -28.76 -29.85
C PHE A 187 -12.77 -28.85 -30.99
N LYS A 188 -12.76 -27.92 -31.95
CA LYS A 188 -13.49 -28.06 -33.21
C LYS A 188 -12.99 -29.31 -33.95
N GLN A 189 -13.86 -30.33 -34.01
CA GLN A 189 -13.73 -31.46 -34.93
C GLN A 189 -14.04 -31.03 -36.36
#